data_AF-A0A9D4IGQ8-F1
#
_entry.id   AF-A0A9D4IGQ8-F1
#
_cell.length_a   1.000
_cell.length_b   1.000
_cell.length_c   1.000
_cell.angle_alpha   90.00
_cell.angle_beta   90.00
_cell.angle_gamma   90.00
#
_symmetry.space_group_name_H-M   'P 1'
#
loop_
_entity.id
_entity.type
_entity.pdbx_description
1 polymer ?
#
loop_
_entity_poly.entity_id
_entity_poly.type
_entity_poly.pdbx_seq_one_letter_code
_entity_poly.pdbx_strand_id
1 'polypeptide(L)'
;MRDVEALNMEPSRKNGWTPPPHVLQVVAWLVLVVFAVLHFTSLAPALHASWQPAAYAVPAVALVVHLIVHLASVTIDPCDNKVLEKKYPKVKFDRSEHKHVIEDCHCYICQVDV
;
A
#
# COMPACT_ATOMS: atom_id res chain seq x y z
N MET A 1 16.45 30.96 15.05
CA MET A 1 15.10 30.60 14.55
C MET A 1 15.14 29.86 13.21
N ARG A 2 16.30 29.38 12.72
CA ARG A 2 16.41 28.53 11.52
C ARG A 2 16.72 27.06 11.85
N ASP A 3 16.89 26.77 13.15
CA ASP A 3 17.47 25.52 13.64
C ASP A 3 16.43 24.60 14.29
N VAL A 4 15.19 25.10 14.50
CA VAL A 4 14.08 24.33 15.12
C VAL A 4 13.24 23.60 14.05
N GLU A 5 13.21 24.09 12.82
CA GLU A 5 12.49 23.46 11.69
C GLU A 5 13.17 22.19 11.16
N ALA A 6 14.46 21.99 11.46
CA ALA A 6 15.21 20.82 11.02
C ALA A 6 15.03 19.57 11.91
N LEU A 7 14.44 19.70 13.11
CA LEU A 7 14.49 18.64 14.12
C LEU A 7 13.34 17.62 14.08
N ASN A 8 12.34 17.76 13.21
CA ASN A 8 11.20 16.82 13.17
C ASN A 8 10.63 16.55 11.76
N MET A 9 11.42 16.70 10.70
CA MET A 9 11.00 16.28 9.37
C MET A 9 11.18 14.77 9.20
N GLU A 10 10.37 13.98 9.90
CA GLU A 10 10.26 12.55 9.63
C GLU A 10 9.76 12.37 8.19
N PRO A 11 10.52 11.71 7.30
CA PRO A 11 10.13 11.54 5.92
C PRO A 11 8.80 10.78 5.84
N SER A 12 7.82 11.36 5.13
CA SER A 12 6.53 10.71 4.91
C SER A 12 6.73 9.40 4.17
N ARG A 13 6.09 8.33 4.66
CA ARG A 13 6.00 7.07 3.94
C ARG A 13 5.36 7.32 2.57
N LYS A 14 6.00 6.87 1.49
CA LYS A 14 5.53 7.09 0.11
C LYS A 14 4.67 5.94 -0.38
N ASN A 15 5.10 4.70 -0.13
CA ASN A 15 4.37 3.51 -0.54
C ASN A 15 4.73 2.31 0.33
N GLY A 16 4.21 1.13 -0.04
CA GLY A 16 4.46 -0.14 0.65
C GLY A 16 5.93 -0.56 0.67
N TRP A 17 6.77 -0.03 -0.24
CA TRP A 17 8.20 -0.33 -0.31
C TRP A 17 9.07 0.55 0.58
N THR A 18 8.50 1.61 1.17
CA THR A 18 9.27 2.48 2.07
C THR A 18 9.65 1.71 3.33
N PRO A 19 10.95 1.64 3.69
CA PRO A 19 11.41 0.91 4.87
C PRO A 19 11.03 1.63 6.19
N PRO A 20 10.83 0.90 7.29
CA PRO A 20 10.73 -0.57 7.36
C PRO A 20 9.40 -1.06 6.74
N PRO A 21 9.40 -2.19 6.01
CA PRO A 21 8.17 -2.76 5.48
C PRO A 21 7.24 -3.16 6.63
N HIS A 22 5.93 -2.96 6.43
CA HIS A 22 4.95 -3.33 7.44
C HIS A 22 4.92 -4.86 7.63
N VAL A 23 4.86 -5.35 8.86
CA VAL A 23 4.90 -6.80 9.15
C VAL A 23 3.80 -7.55 8.41
N LEU A 24 2.57 -7.01 8.37
CA LEU A 24 1.46 -7.63 7.62
C LEU A 24 1.73 -7.74 6.12
N GLN A 25 2.54 -6.84 5.52
CA GLN A 25 2.90 -6.95 4.11
C GLN A 25 3.79 -8.18 3.88
N VAL A 26 4.78 -8.41 4.75
CA VAL A 26 5.63 -9.61 4.70
C VAL A 26 4.80 -10.88 4.91
N VAL A 27 3.90 -10.87 5.89
CA VAL A 27 2.99 -11.99 6.15
C VAL A 27 2.10 -12.28 4.95
N ALA A 28 1.55 -11.25 4.29
CA ALA A 28 0.72 -11.42 3.09
C ALA A 28 1.48 -12.12 1.95
N TRP A 29 2.72 -11.71 1.67
CA TRP A 29 3.57 -12.38 0.68
C TRP A 29 3.83 -13.85 1.02
N LEU A 30 4.17 -14.14 2.29
CA LEU A 30 4.41 -15.51 2.74
C LEU A 30 3.17 -16.39 2.58
N VAL A 31 2.02 -15.89 3.01
CA VAL A 31 0.73 -16.58 2.90
C VAL A 31 0.41 -16.88 1.44
N LEU A 32 0.59 -15.91 0.55
CA LEU A 32 0.34 -16.08 -0.89
C LEU A 32 1.22 -17.19 -1.49
N VAL A 33 2.52 -17.20 -1.16
CA VAL A 33 3.46 -18.24 -1.62
C VAL A 33 3.05 -19.62 -1.10
N VAL A 34 2.73 -19.73 0.19
CA VAL A 34 2.32 -21.01 0.80
C VAL A 34 1.06 -21.54 0.12
N PHE A 35 0.03 -20.72 -0.06
CA PHE A 35 -1.20 -21.15 -0.75
C PHE A 35 -0.95 -21.55 -2.20
N ALA A 36 -0.13 -20.80 -2.94
CA ALA A 36 0.23 -21.14 -4.31
C ALA A 36 0.94 -22.50 -4.38
N VAL A 37 1.96 -22.71 -3.53
CA VAL A 37 2.70 -23.98 -3.49
C VAL A 37 1.77 -25.13 -3.13
N LEU A 38 1.00 -25.02 -2.06
CA LEU A 38 0.08 -26.08 -1.62
C LEU A 38 -0.95 -26.42 -2.70
N HIS A 39 -1.51 -25.42 -3.36
CA HIS A 39 -2.49 -25.63 -4.43
C HIS A 39 -1.87 -26.33 -5.64
N PHE A 40 -0.80 -25.78 -6.21
CA PHE A 40 -0.27 -26.27 -7.50
C PHE A 40 0.54 -27.57 -7.39
N THR A 41 1.14 -27.85 -6.24
CA THR A 41 1.97 -29.05 -6.04
C THR A 41 1.22 -30.22 -5.43
N SER A 42 0.15 -29.95 -4.66
CA SER A 42 -0.56 -30.99 -3.91
C SER A 42 -2.01 -31.10 -4.32
N LEU A 43 -2.78 -30.01 -4.26
CA LEU A 43 -4.23 -30.06 -4.50
C LEU A 43 -4.57 -30.30 -5.97
N ALA A 44 -4.03 -29.49 -6.88
CA ALA A 44 -4.27 -29.61 -8.32
C ALA A 44 -3.94 -30.99 -8.91
N PRO A 45 -2.78 -31.63 -8.61
CA PRO A 45 -2.49 -32.98 -9.13
C PRO A 45 -3.28 -34.09 -8.44
N ALA A 46 -3.82 -33.86 -7.24
CA ALA A 46 -4.67 -34.84 -6.55
C ALA A 46 -6.07 -34.98 -7.18
N LEU A 47 -6.49 -34.03 -8.03
CA LEU A 47 -7.76 -34.13 -8.76
C LEU A 47 -7.68 -35.15 -9.90
N HIS A 48 -8.85 -35.66 -10.30
CA HIS A 48 -8.99 -36.54 -11.45
C HIS A 48 -8.50 -35.85 -12.75
N ALA A 49 -7.84 -36.60 -13.62
CA ALA A 49 -7.15 -36.08 -14.82
C ALA A 49 -8.01 -35.18 -15.71
N SER A 50 -9.32 -35.42 -15.77
CA SER A 50 -10.27 -34.59 -16.54
C SER A 50 -10.42 -33.16 -15.97
N TRP A 51 -10.27 -32.97 -14.66
CA TRP A 51 -10.44 -31.69 -13.97
C TRP A 51 -9.12 -30.96 -13.71
N GLN A 52 -7.99 -31.68 -13.80
CA GLN A 52 -6.67 -31.09 -13.57
C GLN A 52 -6.39 -29.84 -14.43
N PRO A 53 -6.69 -29.81 -15.76
CA PRO A 53 -6.44 -28.63 -16.56
C PRO A 53 -7.17 -27.38 -16.03
N ALA A 54 -8.43 -27.52 -15.62
CA ALA A 54 -9.21 -26.44 -15.04
C ALA A 54 -8.67 -26.03 -13.65
N ALA A 55 -8.26 -27.01 -12.83
CA ALA A 55 -7.69 -26.79 -11.50
C ALA A 55 -6.32 -26.10 -11.52
N TYR A 56 -5.57 -26.23 -12.63
CA TYR A 56 -4.37 -25.45 -12.87
C TYR A 56 -4.69 -24.08 -13.47
N ALA A 57 -5.49 -24.03 -14.55
CA ALA A 57 -5.69 -22.80 -15.32
C ALA A 57 -6.42 -21.70 -14.55
N VAL A 58 -7.56 -22.01 -13.93
CA VAL A 58 -8.40 -20.99 -13.28
C VAL A 58 -7.68 -20.34 -12.09
N PRO A 59 -7.10 -21.10 -11.14
CA PRO A 59 -6.36 -20.52 -10.02
C PRO A 59 -5.07 -19.83 -10.46
N ALA A 60 -4.42 -20.28 -11.54
CA ALA A 60 -3.23 -19.61 -12.08
C ALA A 60 -3.56 -18.20 -12.59
N VAL A 61 -4.64 -18.06 -13.36
CA VAL A 61 -5.11 -16.74 -13.82
C VAL A 61 -5.47 -15.85 -12.63
N ALA A 62 -6.21 -16.38 -11.65
CA ALA A 62 -6.56 -15.64 -10.45
C ALA A 62 -5.32 -15.19 -9.66
N LEU A 63 -4.32 -16.07 -9.51
CA LEU A 63 -3.06 -15.76 -8.83
C LEU A 63 -2.29 -14.65 -9.56
N VAL A 64 -2.20 -14.69 -10.90
CA VAL A 64 -1.54 -13.65 -11.69
C VAL A 64 -2.24 -12.30 -11.51
N VAL A 65 -3.57 -12.26 -11.63
CA VAL A 65 -4.34 -11.03 -11.42
C VAL A 65 -4.14 -10.51 -10.00
N HIS A 66 -4.19 -11.39 -9.00
CA HIS A 66 -3.95 -11.03 -7.61
C HIS A 66 -2.55 -10.43 -7.42
N LEU A 67 -1.51 -11.06 -7.98
CA LEU A 67 -0.13 -10.56 -7.91
C LEU A 67 -0.01 -9.16 -8.53
N ILE A 68 -0.62 -8.92 -9.69
CA ILE A 68 -0.61 -7.61 -10.36
C ILE A 68 -1.25 -6.55 -9.46
N VAL A 69 -2.46 -6.82 -8.95
CA VAL A 69 -3.18 -5.88 -8.09
C VAL A 69 -2.43 -5.66 -6.78
N HIS A 70 -1.86 -6.72 -6.19
CA HIS A 70 -1.10 -6.61 -4.95
C HIS A 70 0.17 -5.76 -5.15
N LEU A 71 0.92 -6.01 -6.23
CA LEU A 71 2.08 -5.19 -6.62
C LEU A 71 1.70 -3.73 -6.88
N ALA A 72 0.60 -3.47 -7.59
CA ALA A 72 0.10 -2.12 -7.79
C ALA A 72 -0.21 -1.45 -6.45
N SER A 73 -0.91 -2.15 -5.55
CA SER A 73 -1.30 -1.60 -4.25
C SER A 73 -0.10 -1.22 -3.36
N VAL A 74 1.01 -1.98 -3.41
CA VAL A 74 2.21 -1.66 -2.62
C VAL A 74 3.11 -0.62 -3.30
N THR A 75 2.93 -0.39 -4.62
CA THR A 75 3.78 0.50 -5.41
C THR A 75 3.20 1.91 -5.55
N ILE A 76 1.88 2.02 -5.70
CA ILE A 76 1.19 3.31 -5.87
C ILE A 76 1.35 4.15 -4.60
N ASP A 77 1.79 5.39 -4.77
CA ASP A 77 1.78 6.39 -3.71
C ASP A 77 0.33 6.88 -3.54
N PRO A 78 -0.30 6.71 -2.37
CA PRO A 78 -1.68 7.14 -2.15
C PRO A 78 -1.81 8.68 -2.03
N CYS A 79 -0.70 9.41 -2.03
CA CYS A 79 -0.70 10.86 -1.88
C CYS A 79 -1.24 11.58 -3.13
N ASP A 80 -2.13 12.54 -2.94
CA ASP A 80 -2.67 13.37 -4.03
C ASP A 80 -1.56 14.19 -4.71
N ASN A 81 -1.67 14.37 -6.03
CA ASN A 81 -0.70 15.10 -6.84
C ASN A 81 -0.46 16.54 -6.35
N LYS A 82 -1.50 17.25 -5.91
CA LYS A 82 -1.37 18.62 -5.36
C LYS A 82 -0.49 18.63 -4.10
N VAL A 83 -0.53 17.56 -3.31
CA VAL A 83 0.32 17.39 -2.12
C VAL A 83 1.74 17.03 -2.53
N LEU A 84 1.92 16.21 -3.57
CA LEU A 84 3.23 15.84 -4.11
C LEU A 84 3.98 17.05 -4.70
N GLU A 85 3.26 18.01 -5.27
CA GLU A 85 3.84 19.26 -5.78
C GLU A 85 4.39 20.16 -4.66
N LYS A 86 3.89 20.04 -3.42
CA LYS A 86 4.41 20.79 -2.28
C LYS A 86 5.65 20.11 -1.69
N LYS A 87 6.78 20.84 -1.71
CA LYS A 87 8.05 20.42 -1.11
C LYS A 87 8.18 20.71 0.40
N TYR A 88 7.18 21.34 1.01
CA TYR A 88 7.27 21.82 2.38
C TYR A 88 6.95 20.71 3.41
N PRO A 89 7.58 20.75 4.60
CA PRO A 89 7.31 19.78 5.65
C PRO A 89 5.84 19.76 6.05
N LYS A 90 5.31 18.56 6.27
CA LYS A 90 3.98 18.39 6.87
C LYS A 90 4.02 18.97 8.27
N VAL A 91 3.21 20.01 8.51
CA VAL A 91 3.09 20.65 9.83
C VAL A 91 2.18 19.78 10.70
N LYS A 92 2.46 19.70 12.01
CA LYS A 92 1.54 19.04 12.94
C LYS A 92 0.24 19.84 13.00
N PHE A 93 -0.88 19.15 12.88
CA PHE A 93 -2.20 19.77 12.99
C PHE A 93 -2.42 20.31 14.41
N ASP A 94 -2.76 21.59 14.52
CA ASP A 94 -3.17 22.21 15.78
C ASP A 94 -4.69 22.32 15.86
N ARG A 95 -5.28 21.65 16.86
CA ARG A 95 -6.73 21.67 17.14
C ARG A 95 -7.20 22.96 17.77
N SER A 96 -6.28 23.79 18.28
CA SER A 96 -6.59 25.10 18.83
C SER A 96 -6.80 26.16 17.74
N GLU A 97 -6.15 26.00 16.58
CA GLU A 97 -6.33 26.86 15.41
C GLU A 97 -7.49 26.38 14.52
N HIS A 98 -7.56 25.08 14.25
CA HIS A 98 -8.58 24.48 13.38
C HIS A 98 -9.32 23.35 14.10
N LYS A 99 -10.66 23.33 14.03
CA LYS A 99 -11.46 22.29 14.69
C LYS A 99 -11.40 20.98 13.91
N HIS A 100 -11.31 21.06 12.59
CA HIS A 100 -11.23 19.94 11.67
C HIS A 100 -10.01 20.06 10.74
N VAL A 101 -9.49 18.92 10.28
CA VAL A 101 -8.33 18.89 9.37
C VAL A 101 -8.65 19.51 8.01
N ILE A 102 -9.90 19.36 7.57
CA ILE A 102 -10.43 19.92 6.33
C ILE A 102 -11.55 20.87 6.69
N GLU A 103 -11.39 22.15 6.37
CA GLU A 103 -12.39 23.21 6.53
C GLU A 103 -12.42 24.03 5.23
N ASP A 104 -13.61 24.45 4.77
CA ASP A 104 -13.77 25.24 3.53
C ASP A 104 -13.05 24.68 2.28
N CYS A 105 -13.09 23.35 2.12
CA CYS A 105 -12.38 22.61 1.06
C CYS A 105 -10.85 22.79 1.08
N HIS A 106 -10.26 23.15 2.22
CA HIS A 106 -8.82 23.25 2.42
C HIS A 106 -8.33 22.25 3.47
N CYS A 107 -7.30 21.48 3.15
CA CYS A 107 -6.64 20.58 4.09
C CYS A 107 -5.47 21.30 4.79
N TYR A 108 -5.59 21.55 6.10
CA TYR A 108 -4.60 22.30 6.87
C TYR A 108 -3.36 21.49 7.29
N ILE A 109 -3.37 20.16 7.11
CA ILE A 109 -2.16 19.34 7.30
C ILE A 109 -1.27 19.40 6.07
N CYS A 110 -1.87 19.20 4.90
CA CYS A 110 -1.16 19.21 3.62
C CYS A 110 -1.04 20.60 3.01
N GLN A 111 -1.79 21.57 3.55
CA GLN A 111 -1.90 22.95 3.08
C GLN A 111 -2.39 23.03 1.64
N VAL A 112 -3.31 22.17 1.19
CA VAL A 112 -3.81 22.16 -0.20
C VAL A 112 -5.33 22.17 -0.23
N ASP A 113 -5.90 22.74 -1.29
CA ASP A 113 -7.34 22.66 -1.56
C ASP A 113 -7.71 21.28 -2.09
N VAL A 114 -8.73 20.68 -1.49
CA VAL A 114 -9.24 19.33 -1.76
C VAL A 114 -10.28 19.38 -2.86
#